data_AF-A0A8D9P960-F1
#
_entry.id   AF-A0A8D9P960-F1
#
_cell.length_a   1.000
_cell.length_b   1.000
_cell.length_c   1.000
_cell.angle_alpha   90.00
_cell.angle_beta   90.00
_cell.angle_gamma   90.00
#
_symmetry.space_group_name_H-M   'P 1'
#
loop_
_entity.id
_entity.type
_entity.pdbx_description
1 polymer ?
#
loop_
_entity_poly.entity_id
_entity_poly.type
_entity_poly.pdbx_seq_one_letter_code
_entity_poly.pdbx_strand_id
1 'polypeptide(L)'
;GGLLGEGVKGSVINSYATGRVTGNDDVGGLLGFATGTTLDNAYYTDTTGQTNGLGLGVHYGTAQLVTMDGLHELISQGILLDYRAKTEDKSSSKAYILQIGINSDSSSQISFELSGIDISALDGLDLEEANALSTIDEVLKSINAEQTKLGALENRLESALEQIGVSYDNLVSTQSTIRDADIAEESSAYIRNQILQQASATLLATANQTPAIALQLL
;
A
#
# COMPACT_ATOMS: atom_id res chain seq x y z
N GLY A 1 -20.56 10.64 -7.83
CA GLY A 1 -21.06 9.82 -6.71
C GLY A 1 -20.03 9.77 -5.61
N GLY A 2 -20.32 9.08 -4.51
CA GLY A 2 -19.44 9.02 -3.33
C GLY A 2 -18.17 8.19 -3.53
N LEU A 3 -18.19 7.22 -4.45
CA LEU A 3 -17.01 6.45 -4.85
C LEU A 3 -16.52 6.88 -6.23
N LEU A 4 -17.42 6.93 -7.21
CA LEU A 4 -17.10 7.24 -8.60
C LEU A 4 -17.91 8.44 -9.09
N GLY A 5 -17.21 9.47 -9.56
CA GLY A 5 -17.82 10.68 -10.13
C GLY A 5 -18.54 10.37 -11.43
N GLU A 6 -17.77 10.00 -12.44
CA GLU A 6 -18.20 9.58 -13.77
C GLU A 6 -17.51 8.26 -14.14
N GLY A 7 -18.26 7.30 -14.66
CA GLY A 7 -17.72 6.04 -15.17
C GLY A 7 -18.00 5.87 -16.65
N VAL A 8 -16.96 5.57 -17.44
CA VAL A 8 -17.07 5.29 -18.88
C VAL A 8 -16.48 3.92 -19.17
N LYS A 9 -17.31 2.96 -19.57
CA LYS A 9 -16.93 1.57 -19.89
C LYS A 9 -16.03 0.91 -18.82
N GLY A 10 -16.29 1.20 -17.54
CA GLY A 10 -15.53 0.67 -16.41
C GLY A 10 -16.29 -0.39 -15.61
N SER A 11 -15.66 -0.90 -14.55
CA SER A 11 -16.29 -1.84 -13.60
C SER A 11 -16.06 -1.40 -12.16
N VAL A 12 -17.12 -1.43 -11.35
CA VAL A 12 -17.10 -1.19 -9.91
C VAL A 12 -17.50 -2.49 -9.22
N ILE A 13 -16.55 -3.14 -8.55
CA ILE A 13 -16.71 -4.49 -8.01
C ILE A 13 -16.37 -4.50 -6.51
N ASN A 14 -17.19 -5.15 -5.68
CA ASN A 14 -16.96 -5.31 -4.23
C ASN A 14 -16.62 -3.98 -3.54
N SER A 15 -17.39 -2.96 -3.83
CA SER A 15 -17.07 -1.57 -3.48
C SER A 15 -18.24 -0.89 -2.80
N TYR A 16 -17.95 0.08 -1.94
CA TYR A 16 -19.01 0.81 -1.26
C TYR A 16 -18.70 2.29 -1.03
N ALA A 17 -19.75 3.10 -0.82
CA ALA A 17 -19.65 4.52 -0.47
C ALA A 17 -20.36 4.82 0.85
N THR A 18 -19.67 5.49 1.76
CA THR A 18 -20.17 5.86 3.11
C THR A 18 -20.25 7.36 3.38
N GLY A 19 -19.55 8.17 2.59
CA GLY A 19 -19.50 9.61 2.79
C GLY A 19 -20.76 10.31 2.28
N ARG A 20 -21.17 11.40 2.94
CA ARG A 20 -22.27 12.25 2.45
C ARG A 20 -21.94 12.80 1.06
N VAL A 21 -22.85 12.60 0.11
CA VAL A 21 -22.71 13.04 -1.28
C VAL A 21 -23.74 14.11 -1.56
N THR A 22 -23.30 15.26 -2.04
CA THR A 22 -24.17 16.37 -2.45
C THR A 22 -23.70 16.89 -3.80
N GLY A 23 -24.64 17.26 -4.68
CA GLY A 23 -24.32 17.85 -5.97
C GLY A 23 -25.58 18.42 -6.64
N ASN A 24 -25.40 19.06 -7.80
CA ASN A 24 -26.49 19.70 -8.54
C ASN A 24 -27.00 18.84 -9.70
N ASP A 25 -26.11 18.10 -10.38
CA ASP A 25 -26.42 17.24 -11.52
C ASP A 25 -25.83 15.84 -11.30
N ASP A 26 -26.52 14.81 -11.81
CA ASP A 26 -26.09 13.41 -11.85
C ASP A 26 -25.51 12.87 -10.53
N VAL A 27 -26.28 13.04 -9.44
CA VAL A 27 -25.85 12.70 -8.09
C VAL A 27 -26.39 11.35 -7.65
N GLY A 28 -25.50 10.36 -7.51
CA GLY A 28 -25.79 9.09 -6.84
C GLY A 28 -24.91 8.85 -5.61
N GLY A 29 -25.41 8.04 -4.67
CA GLY A 29 -24.70 7.68 -3.43
C GLY A 29 -23.37 6.99 -3.68
N LEU A 30 -23.29 6.08 -4.65
CA LEU A 30 -22.08 5.38 -5.07
C LEU A 30 -21.47 5.98 -6.34
N LEU A 31 -22.25 6.04 -7.43
CA LEU A 31 -21.84 6.46 -8.77
C LEU A 31 -22.66 7.68 -9.21
N GLY A 32 -22.00 8.70 -9.75
CA GLY A 32 -22.67 9.89 -10.29
C GLY A 32 -23.23 9.63 -11.68
N PHE A 33 -22.40 9.76 -12.71
CA PHE A 33 -22.80 9.50 -14.09
C PHE A 33 -22.20 8.22 -14.64
N ALA A 34 -22.93 7.48 -15.48
CA ALA A 34 -22.47 6.23 -16.07
C ALA A 34 -22.65 6.17 -17.60
N THR A 35 -21.62 5.70 -18.30
CA THR A 35 -21.68 5.38 -19.74
C THR A 35 -21.09 3.99 -19.98
N GLY A 36 -21.92 2.96 -19.78
CA GLY A 36 -21.55 1.56 -19.95
C GLY A 36 -20.72 0.98 -18.80
N THR A 37 -20.87 1.52 -17.58
CA THR A 37 -20.18 1.00 -16.39
C THR A 37 -20.91 -0.21 -15.83
N THR A 38 -20.19 -1.28 -15.51
CA THR A 38 -20.73 -2.45 -14.79
C THR A 38 -20.56 -2.29 -13.29
N LEU A 39 -21.59 -2.65 -12.52
CA LEU A 39 -21.58 -2.69 -11.07
C LEU A 39 -21.85 -4.11 -10.61
N ASP A 40 -20.98 -4.62 -9.74
CA ASP A 40 -21.08 -5.95 -9.16
C ASP A 40 -20.74 -5.88 -7.67
N ASN A 41 -21.60 -6.40 -6.80
CA ASN A 41 -21.45 -6.27 -5.34
C ASN A 41 -21.11 -4.83 -4.90
N ALA A 42 -21.93 -3.89 -5.35
CA ALA A 42 -21.71 -2.47 -5.17
C ALA A 42 -22.72 -1.91 -4.17
N TYR A 43 -22.27 -1.20 -3.14
CA TYR A 43 -23.11 -0.79 -2.01
C TYR A 43 -22.98 0.70 -1.69
N TYR A 44 -23.99 1.31 -1.12
CA TYR A 44 -23.90 2.65 -0.57
C TYR A 44 -24.69 2.72 0.72
N THR A 45 -24.31 3.62 1.62
CA THR A 45 -25.00 3.75 2.89
C THR A 45 -26.00 4.90 2.88
N ASP A 46 -26.92 4.84 3.83
CA ASP A 46 -27.86 5.91 4.16
C ASP A 46 -27.16 7.24 4.50
N THR A 47 -25.94 7.17 5.05
CA THR A 47 -25.10 8.35 5.32
C THR A 47 -24.65 9.09 4.06
N THR A 48 -24.77 8.50 2.87
CA THR A 48 -24.55 9.22 1.62
C THR A 48 -25.57 10.35 1.42
N GLY A 49 -26.72 10.29 2.09
CA GLY A 49 -27.79 11.29 1.97
C GLY A 49 -28.56 11.22 0.65
N GLN A 50 -28.23 10.25 -0.22
CA GLN A 50 -28.88 10.04 -1.51
C GLN A 50 -29.84 8.85 -1.41
N THR A 51 -31.05 9.01 -1.94
CA THR A 51 -32.02 7.91 -2.05
C THR A 51 -31.64 6.89 -3.12
N ASN A 52 -30.91 7.34 -4.14
CA ASN A 52 -30.42 6.48 -5.22
C ASN A 52 -28.89 6.36 -5.18
N GLY A 53 -28.37 5.14 -5.30
CA GLY A 53 -26.94 4.86 -5.34
C GLY A 53 -26.29 5.24 -6.66
N LEU A 54 -27.09 5.32 -7.71
CA LEU A 54 -26.66 5.58 -9.08
C LEU A 54 -27.33 6.88 -9.57
N GLY A 55 -26.54 7.83 -10.09
CA GLY A 55 -27.10 8.96 -10.83
C GLY A 55 -27.44 8.57 -12.28
N LEU A 56 -27.45 9.52 -13.21
CA LEU A 56 -27.96 9.29 -14.56
C LEU A 56 -26.97 8.56 -15.48
N GLY A 57 -27.50 8.10 -16.62
CA GLY A 57 -26.74 7.42 -17.67
C GLY A 57 -27.01 5.92 -17.78
N VAL A 58 -26.19 5.22 -18.56
CA VAL A 58 -26.32 3.79 -18.83
C VAL A 58 -25.31 3.02 -17.99
N HIS A 59 -25.81 2.07 -17.22
CA HIS A 59 -25.02 1.16 -16.38
C HIS A 59 -25.60 -0.26 -16.47
N TYR A 60 -24.80 -1.23 -16.04
CA TYR A 60 -25.18 -2.63 -15.97
C TYR A 60 -24.99 -3.12 -14.53
N GLY A 61 -25.95 -3.88 -13.99
CA GLY A 61 -25.94 -4.29 -12.58
C GLY A 61 -26.59 -3.26 -11.65
N THR A 62 -26.41 -3.41 -10.34
CA THR A 62 -27.11 -2.62 -9.32
C THR A 62 -26.18 -2.17 -8.21
N ALA A 63 -26.45 -0.99 -7.64
CA ALA A 63 -25.91 -0.59 -6.33
C ALA A 63 -27.01 -0.70 -5.27
N GLN A 64 -26.70 -1.31 -4.13
CA GLN A 64 -27.67 -1.56 -3.07
C GLN A 64 -27.45 -0.61 -1.87
N LEU A 65 -28.55 -0.02 -1.39
CA LEU A 65 -28.56 0.73 -0.14
C LEU A 65 -28.46 -0.23 1.04
N VAL A 66 -27.52 0.02 1.94
CA VAL A 66 -27.34 -0.73 3.20
C VAL A 66 -27.20 0.24 4.38
N THR A 67 -27.58 -0.20 5.57
CA THR A 67 -27.24 0.54 6.80
C THR A 67 -25.76 0.35 7.13
N MET A 68 -25.21 1.16 8.03
CA MET A 68 -23.85 0.95 8.53
C MET A 68 -23.65 -0.45 9.15
N ASP A 69 -24.64 -0.93 9.89
CA ASP A 69 -24.59 -2.28 10.48
C ASP A 69 -24.61 -3.36 9.40
N GLY A 70 -25.46 -3.20 8.38
CA GLY A 70 -25.49 -4.13 7.24
C GLY A 70 -24.19 -4.11 6.43
N LEU A 71 -23.54 -2.95 6.33
CA LEU A 71 -22.22 -2.85 5.70
C LEU A 71 -21.15 -3.58 6.53
N HIS A 72 -21.15 -3.43 7.86
CA HIS A 72 -20.24 -4.15 8.74
C HIS A 72 -20.43 -5.67 8.66
N GLU A 73 -21.67 -6.15 8.54
CA GLU A 73 -21.97 -7.58 8.32
C GLU A 73 -21.34 -8.09 7.01
N LEU A 74 -21.51 -7.37 5.90
CA LEU A 74 -20.94 -7.71 4.59
C LEU A 74 -19.41 -7.74 4.62
N ILE A 75 -18.81 -6.81 5.35
CA ILE A 75 -17.36 -6.75 5.58
C ILE A 75 -16.90 -7.94 6.44
N SER A 76 -17.62 -8.24 7.53
CA SER A 76 -17.31 -9.33 8.46
C SER A 76 -17.38 -10.71 7.79
N GLN A 77 -18.33 -10.88 6.87
CA GLN A 77 -18.47 -12.09 6.04
C GLN A 77 -17.42 -12.19 4.92
N GLY A 78 -16.54 -11.18 4.77
CA GLY A 78 -15.48 -11.16 3.76
C GLY A 78 -15.98 -10.90 2.33
N ILE A 79 -17.22 -10.42 2.18
CA ILE A 79 -17.82 -10.08 0.88
C ILE A 79 -17.28 -8.74 0.38
N LEU A 80 -17.02 -7.80 1.30
CA LEU A 80 -16.39 -6.52 1.03
C LEU A 80 -15.02 -6.41 1.72
N LEU A 81 -14.06 -5.76 1.06
CA LEU A 81 -12.78 -5.45 1.67
C LEU A 81 -12.94 -4.30 2.67
N ASP A 82 -12.46 -4.49 3.90
CA ASP A 82 -12.26 -3.40 4.85
C ASP A 82 -10.83 -2.86 4.75
N TYR A 83 -10.66 -1.54 4.67
CA TYR A 83 -9.37 -0.89 4.93
C TYR A 83 -9.28 -0.34 6.36
N ARG A 84 -10.41 -0.22 7.06
CA ARG A 84 -10.43 0.21 8.47
C ARG A 84 -10.29 -1.04 9.31
N ALA A 85 -9.26 -1.08 10.15
CA ALA A 85 -9.18 -2.10 11.19
C ALA A 85 -10.51 -2.12 11.96
N LYS A 86 -11.20 -3.27 11.95
CA LYS A 86 -12.41 -3.59 12.73
C LYS A 86 -12.59 -2.64 13.91
N THR A 87 -13.55 -1.72 13.84
CA THR A 87 -14.04 -1.00 15.02
C THR A 87 -14.98 -1.91 15.79
N GLU A 88 -14.41 -2.80 16.59
CA GLU A 88 -15.12 -3.49 17.68
C GLU A 88 -14.12 -3.88 18.79
N ASP A 89 -14.64 -3.84 20.02
CA ASP A 89 -14.07 -3.97 21.36
C ASP A 89 -12.99 -2.98 21.82
N LYS A 90 -13.39 -2.06 22.73
CA LYS A 90 -12.53 -1.16 23.52
C LYS A 90 -11.65 -1.87 24.58
N SER A 91 -11.74 -3.20 24.69
CA SER A 91 -11.06 -3.97 25.75
C SER A 91 -10.20 -5.13 25.20
N SER A 92 -10.28 -5.45 23.91
CA SER A 92 -9.43 -6.49 23.34
C SER A 92 -8.09 -5.90 22.92
N SER A 93 -7.00 -6.36 23.54
CA SER A 93 -5.63 -6.08 23.10
C SER A 93 -5.53 -6.35 21.59
N LYS A 94 -5.26 -5.31 20.79
CA LYS A 94 -5.08 -5.47 19.35
C LYS A 94 -3.58 -5.57 19.07
N ALA A 95 -3.20 -6.71 18.50
CA ALA A 95 -1.86 -6.89 17.95
C ALA A 95 -1.77 -6.11 16.63
N TYR A 96 -0.97 -5.05 16.63
CA TYR A 96 -0.55 -4.33 15.45
C TYR A 96 0.74 -4.95 14.93
N ILE A 97 0.77 -5.24 13.64
CA ILE A 97 1.95 -5.78 12.97
C ILE A 97 2.44 -4.72 12.00
N LEU A 98 3.67 -4.25 12.22
CA LEU A 98 4.37 -3.35 11.33
C LEU A 98 5.35 -4.14 10.48
N GLN A 99 5.16 -4.12 9.16
CA GLN A 99 6.11 -4.66 8.22
C GLN A 99 7.28 -3.68 8.09
N ILE A 100 8.49 -4.12 8.47
CA ILE A 100 9.70 -3.30 8.46
C ILE A 100 10.80 -3.86 7.54
N GLY A 101 10.73 -5.16 7.21
CA GLY A 101 11.66 -5.81 6.29
C GLY A 101 11.03 -6.10 4.92
N ILE A 102 11.80 -6.75 4.06
CA ILE A 102 11.38 -7.11 2.69
C ILE A 102 10.70 -8.47 2.60
N ASN A 103 10.87 -9.33 3.61
CA ASN A 103 10.31 -10.69 3.61
C ASN A 103 9.01 -10.74 4.41
N SER A 104 8.12 -11.68 4.09
CA SER A 104 6.81 -11.82 4.76
C SER A 104 6.87 -12.63 6.06
N ASP A 105 8.06 -13.03 6.51
CA ASP A 105 8.24 -13.82 7.73
C ASP A 105 8.33 -12.93 8.99
N SER A 106 8.18 -13.56 10.16
CA SER A 106 8.13 -12.86 11.45
C SER A 106 9.41 -12.11 11.82
N SER A 107 10.56 -12.41 11.19
CA SER A 107 11.80 -11.66 11.45
C SER A 107 11.82 -10.28 10.79
N SER A 108 10.97 -10.07 9.79
CA SER A 108 10.81 -8.79 9.05
C SER A 108 9.62 -7.96 9.56
N GLN A 109 9.07 -8.32 10.71
CA GLN A 109 7.87 -7.70 11.27
C GLN A 109 8.11 -7.32 12.74
N ILE A 110 7.59 -6.15 13.12
CA ILE A 110 7.47 -5.75 14.52
C ILE A 110 6.01 -5.85 14.90
N SER A 111 5.69 -6.85 15.72
CA SER A 111 4.39 -6.93 16.40
C SER A 111 4.44 -6.18 17.73
N PHE A 112 3.38 -5.42 17.99
CA PHE A 112 3.13 -4.80 19.28
C PHE A 112 1.64 -4.82 19.59
N GLU A 113 1.32 -4.86 20.87
CA GLU A 113 -0.05 -4.80 21.35
C GLU A 113 -0.31 -3.44 21.94
N LEU A 114 -1.38 -2.77 21.48
CA LEU A 114 -1.88 -1.57 22.13
C LEU A 114 -3.25 -1.87 22.74
N SER A 115 -3.36 -1.65 24.03
CA SER A 115 -4.64 -1.72 24.75
C SER A 115 -5.25 -0.32 24.78
N GLY A 116 -6.57 -0.23 24.55
CA GLY A 116 -7.29 1.00 24.85
C GLY A 116 -7.19 1.31 26.35
N ILE A 117 -6.88 2.55 26.70
CA ILE A 117 -6.88 3.00 28.09
C ILE A 117 -8.33 3.32 28.46
N ASP A 118 -8.89 2.58 29.41
CA ASP A 118 -10.22 2.87 29.94
C ASP A 118 -10.13 4.01 30.96
N ILE A 119 -10.68 5.16 30.58
CA ILE A 119 -10.79 6.37 31.41
C ILE A 119 -12.21 6.59 31.92
N SER A 120 -13.12 5.65 31.68
CA SER A 120 -14.54 5.79 32.05
C SER A 120 -14.73 5.89 33.56
N ALA A 121 -13.80 5.32 34.36
CA ALA A 121 -13.80 5.43 35.81
C ALA A 121 -13.56 6.87 36.33
N LEU A 122 -13.10 7.78 35.48
CA LEU A 122 -12.91 9.19 35.79
C LEU A 122 -14.13 10.05 35.45
N ASP A 123 -15.11 9.50 34.72
CA ASP A 123 -16.33 10.23 34.36
C ASP A 123 -17.27 10.29 35.56
N GLY A 124 -17.55 11.49 36.05
CA GLY A 124 -18.40 11.72 37.24
C GLY A 124 -17.74 11.45 38.59
N LEU A 125 -16.39 11.36 38.64
CA LEU A 125 -15.66 11.17 39.88
C LEU A 125 -15.87 12.34 40.86
N ASP A 126 -16.40 12.04 42.05
CA ASP A 126 -16.53 13.02 43.14
C ASP A 126 -15.22 13.07 43.95
N LEU A 127 -14.62 14.25 44.03
CA LEU A 127 -13.34 14.46 44.71
C LEU A 127 -13.47 14.44 46.25
N GLU A 128 -14.70 14.47 46.78
CA GLU A 128 -14.97 14.34 48.21
C GLU A 128 -15.06 12.86 48.65
N GLU A 129 -15.14 11.90 47.72
CA GLU A 129 -15.10 10.47 48.05
C GLU A 129 -13.69 10.03 48.47
N ALA A 130 -13.61 9.22 49.54
CA ALA A 130 -12.36 8.69 50.06
C ALA A 130 -11.57 7.83 49.05
N ASN A 131 -12.23 7.32 48.00
CA ASN A 131 -11.63 6.44 47.00
C ASN A 131 -11.18 7.18 45.73
N ALA A 132 -11.48 8.49 45.59
CA ALA A 132 -11.19 9.24 44.36
C ALA A 132 -9.70 9.21 43.99
N LEU A 133 -8.81 9.31 44.98
CA LEU A 133 -7.37 9.22 44.77
C LEU A 133 -6.94 7.83 44.30
N SER A 134 -7.56 6.77 44.82
CA SER A 134 -7.27 5.39 44.41
C SER A 134 -7.67 5.16 42.96
N THR A 135 -8.83 5.68 42.53
CA THR A 135 -9.28 5.58 41.14
C THR A 135 -8.34 6.31 40.17
N ILE A 136 -7.88 7.51 40.56
CA ILE A 136 -6.89 8.27 39.77
C ILE A 136 -5.57 7.49 39.66
N ASP A 137 -5.08 6.92 40.76
CA ASP A 137 -3.83 6.15 40.78
C ASP A 137 -3.92 4.90 39.88
N GLU A 138 -5.07 4.22 39.84
CA GLU A 138 -5.28 3.06 38.96
C GLU A 138 -5.26 3.45 37.48
N VAL A 139 -5.93 4.54 37.11
CA VAL A 139 -5.92 5.05 35.73
C VAL A 139 -4.51 5.51 35.34
N LEU A 140 -3.81 6.25 36.22
CA LEU A 140 -2.42 6.65 35.99
C LEU A 140 -1.48 5.45 35.84
N LYS A 141 -1.69 4.38 36.62
CA LYS A 141 -0.91 3.14 36.48
C LYS A 141 -1.14 2.48 35.13
N SER A 142 -2.39 2.47 34.63
CA SER A 142 -2.70 1.97 33.29
C SER A 142 -2.03 2.81 32.19
N ILE A 143 -2.09 4.14 32.29
CA ILE A 143 -1.42 5.05 31.35
C ILE A 143 0.09 4.82 31.33
N ASN A 144 0.73 4.76 32.50
CA ASN A 144 2.18 4.56 32.61
C ASN A 144 2.61 3.18 32.06
N ALA A 145 1.80 2.13 32.27
CA ALA A 145 2.06 0.82 31.71
C ALA A 145 2.04 0.85 30.18
N GLU A 146 1.06 1.52 29.57
CA GLU A 146 0.95 1.64 28.12
C GLU A 146 2.04 2.53 27.52
N GLN A 147 2.38 3.64 28.19
CA GLN A 147 3.49 4.50 27.80
C GLN A 147 4.83 3.76 27.81
N THR A 148 5.04 2.86 28.78
CA THR A 148 6.24 2.01 28.82
C THR A 148 6.30 1.06 27.62
N LYS A 149 5.19 0.48 27.19
CA LYS A 149 5.13 -0.36 25.98
C LYS A 149 5.43 0.44 24.72
N LEU A 150 4.89 1.67 24.61
CA LEU A 150 5.17 2.57 23.50
C LEU A 150 6.65 2.96 23.43
N GLY A 151 7.28 3.26 24.56
CA GLY A 151 8.71 3.54 24.60
C GLY A 151 9.56 2.32 24.22
N ALA A 152 9.16 1.11 24.61
CA ALA A 152 9.83 -0.12 24.17
C ALA A 152 9.67 -0.35 22.64
N LEU A 153 8.49 -0.04 22.09
CA LEU A 153 8.24 -0.10 20.65
C LEU A 153 9.10 0.92 19.90
N GLU A 154 9.18 2.17 20.38
CA GLU A 154 10.02 3.22 19.79
C GLU A 154 11.48 2.77 19.69
N ASN A 155 12.04 2.23 20.77
CA ASN A 155 13.41 1.69 20.76
C ASN A 155 13.60 0.57 19.73
N ARG A 156 12.61 -0.32 19.58
CA ARG A 156 12.65 -1.39 18.57
C ARG A 156 12.54 -0.85 17.15
N LEU A 157 11.71 0.17 16.92
CA LEU A 157 11.56 0.82 15.62
C LEU A 157 12.83 1.57 15.23
N GLU A 158 13.47 2.27 16.17
CA GLU A 158 14.74 2.96 15.94
C GLU A 158 15.84 1.97 15.58
N SER A 159 15.94 0.86 16.33
CA SER A 159 16.91 -0.22 16.04
C SER A 159 16.68 -0.84 14.66
N ALA A 160 15.41 -1.05 14.30
CA ALA A 160 15.05 -1.57 12.98
C ALA A 160 15.39 -0.57 11.87
N LEU A 161 15.14 0.72 12.07
CA LEU A 161 15.47 1.77 11.12
C LEU A 161 16.97 1.82 10.84
N GLU A 162 17.80 1.75 11.88
CA GLU A 162 19.26 1.70 11.73
C GLU A 162 19.69 0.47 10.92
N GLN A 163 19.13 -0.71 11.24
CA GLN A 163 19.42 -1.94 10.50
C GLN A 163 18.99 -1.87 9.03
N ILE A 164 17.81 -1.29 8.74
CA ILE A 164 17.32 -1.06 7.38
C ILE A 164 18.25 -0.12 6.63
N GLY A 165 18.72 0.96 7.27
CA GLY A 165 19.69 1.89 6.70
C GLY A 165 20.98 1.18 6.29
N VAL A 166 21.57 0.39 7.18
CA VAL A 166 22.76 -0.41 6.87
C VAL A 166 22.49 -1.39 5.72
N SER A 167 21.34 -2.07 5.72
CA SER A 167 20.98 -2.97 4.62
C SER A 167 20.81 -2.24 3.30
N TYR A 168 20.23 -1.04 3.32
CA TYR A 168 20.05 -0.20 2.14
C TYR A 168 21.41 0.19 1.54
N ASP A 169 22.35 0.66 2.35
CA ASP A 169 23.69 1.03 1.89
C ASP A 169 24.43 -0.17 1.28
N ASN A 170 24.31 -1.35 1.91
CA ASN A 170 24.88 -2.60 1.39
C ASN A 170 24.26 -2.99 0.03
N LEU A 171 22.93 -2.86 -0.12
CA LEU A 171 22.24 -3.17 -1.37
C LEU A 171 22.60 -2.18 -2.49
N VAL A 172 22.71 -0.89 -2.18
CA VAL A 172 23.13 0.14 -3.13
C VAL A 172 24.57 -0.09 -3.58
N SER A 173 25.48 -0.42 -2.66
CA SER A 173 26.87 -0.76 -2.99
C SER A 173 26.97 -2.02 -3.89
N THR A 174 26.19 -3.05 -3.56
CA THR A 174 26.10 -4.28 -4.36
C THR A 174 25.54 -3.99 -5.75
N GLN A 175 24.48 -3.18 -5.84
CA GLN A 175 23.88 -2.76 -7.10
C GLN A 175 24.88 -1.97 -7.97
N SER A 176 25.65 -1.06 -7.38
CA SER A 176 26.70 -0.33 -8.09
C SER A 176 27.74 -1.28 -8.67
N THR A 177 28.19 -2.25 -7.87
CA THR A 177 29.19 -3.25 -8.29
C THR A 177 28.68 -4.11 -9.45
N ILE A 178 27.41 -4.55 -9.39
CA ILE A 178 26.79 -5.32 -10.48
C ILE A 178 26.70 -4.48 -11.75
N ARG A 179 26.22 -3.23 -11.64
CA ARG A 179 26.13 -2.33 -12.79
C ARG A 179 27.49 -2.05 -13.43
N ASP A 180 28.51 -1.81 -12.62
CA ASP A 180 29.86 -1.55 -13.13
C ASP A 180 30.44 -2.78 -13.82
N ALA A 181 30.18 -3.99 -13.31
CA ALA A 181 30.57 -5.24 -13.96
C ALA A 181 29.86 -5.45 -15.31
N ASP A 182 28.54 -5.23 -15.37
CA ASP A 182 27.75 -5.33 -16.59
C ASP A 182 28.22 -4.31 -17.65
N ILE A 183 28.50 -3.07 -17.24
CA ILE A 183 29.03 -2.03 -18.12
C ILE A 183 30.43 -2.40 -18.63
N ALA A 184 31.28 -3.00 -17.78
CA ALA A 184 32.61 -3.46 -18.20
C ALA A 184 32.53 -4.63 -19.20
N GLU A 185 31.60 -5.56 -19.01
CA GLU A 185 31.35 -6.66 -19.94
C GLU A 185 30.89 -6.14 -21.31
N GLU A 186 29.88 -5.27 -21.32
CA GLU A 186 29.34 -4.68 -22.54
C GLU A 186 30.39 -3.83 -23.27
N SER A 187 31.18 -3.03 -22.53
CA SER A 187 32.29 -2.25 -23.09
C SER A 187 33.36 -3.13 -23.72
N SER A 188 33.70 -4.26 -23.07
CA SER A 188 34.66 -5.22 -23.59
C SER A 188 34.15 -5.93 -24.85
N ALA A 189 32.86 -6.27 -24.88
CA ALA A 189 32.20 -6.83 -26.06
C ALA A 189 32.18 -5.83 -27.22
N TYR A 190 31.84 -4.57 -26.95
CA TYR A 190 31.87 -3.48 -27.92
C TYR A 190 33.28 -3.30 -28.51
N ILE A 191 34.32 -3.21 -27.67
CA ILE A 191 35.72 -3.07 -28.11
C ILE A 191 36.15 -4.28 -28.95
N ARG A 192 35.84 -5.50 -28.50
CA ARG A 192 36.14 -6.73 -29.26
C ARG A 192 35.47 -6.71 -30.64
N ASN A 193 34.21 -6.31 -30.72
CA ASN A 193 33.49 -6.21 -31.99
C ASN A 193 34.10 -5.11 -32.90
N GLN A 194 34.49 -3.97 -32.34
CA GLN A 194 35.19 -2.91 -33.07
C GLN A 194 36.52 -3.39 -33.64
N ILE A 195 37.32 -4.12 -32.85
CA ILE A 195 38.59 -4.72 -33.29
C ILE A 195 38.34 -5.75 -34.40
N LEU A 196 37.35 -6.63 -34.24
CA LEU A 196 36.98 -7.61 -35.26
C LEU A 196 36.54 -6.95 -36.57
N GLN A 197 35.78 -5.86 -36.52
CA GLN A 197 35.37 -5.10 -37.70
C GLN A 197 36.57 -4.45 -38.40
N GLN A 198 37.49 -3.81 -37.66
CA GLN A 198 38.70 -3.22 -38.21
C GLN A 198 39.67 -4.26 -38.78
N ALA A 199 39.84 -5.38 -38.09
CA ALA A 199 40.64 -6.51 -38.57
C ALA A 199 40.03 -7.13 -39.84
N SER A 200 38.71 -7.33 -39.88
CA SER A 200 38.01 -7.85 -41.07
C SER A 200 38.18 -6.92 -42.26
N ALA A 201 38.05 -5.60 -42.08
CA ALA A 201 38.27 -4.62 -43.15
C ALA A 201 39.72 -4.63 -43.66
N THR A 202 40.71 -4.74 -42.76
CA THR A 202 42.13 -4.83 -43.11
C THR A 202 42.46 -6.12 -43.85
N LEU A 203 41.92 -7.25 -43.37
CA LEU A 203 42.07 -8.56 -44.03
C LEU A 203 41.40 -8.57 -45.41
N LEU A 204 40.21 -7.98 -45.56
CA LEU A 204 39.55 -7.79 -46.86
C LEU A 204 40.40 -6.93 -47.80
N ALA A 205 40.96 -5.82 -47.33
CA ALA A 205 41.83 -4.98 -48.14
C ALA A 205 43.09 -5.75 -48.59
N THR A 206 43.68 -6.55 -47.70
CA THR A 206 44.88 -7.36 -47.99
C THR A 206 44.58 -8.52 -48.95
N ALA A 207 43.44 -9.18 -48.76
CA ALA A 207 42.95 -10.26 -49.63
C ALA A 207 42.60 -9.76 -51.04
N ASN A 208 42.17 -8.50 -51.18
CA ASN A 208 41.93 -7.89 -52.49
C ASN A 208 43.23 -7.47 -53.20
N GLN A 209 44.32 -7.20 -52.47
CA GLN A 209 45.62 -6.84 -53.07
C GLN A 209 46.45 -8.06 -53.51
N THR A 210 46.29 -9.21 -52.86
CA THR A 210 47.06 -10.43 -53.17
C THR A 210 46.86 -10.95 -54.60
N PRO A 211 45.63 -10.98 -55.17
CA PRO A 211 45.40 -11.35 -56.56
C PRO A 211 46.05 -10.39 -57.58
N ALA A 212 46.11 -9.09 -57.28
CA ALA A 212 46.70 -8.10 -58.16
C ALA A 212 48.23 -8.28 -58.28
N ILE A 213 48.90 -8.64 -57.19
CA ILE A 213 50.32 -8.95 -57.17
C ILE A 213 50.61 -10.23 -57.96
N ALA A 214 49.76 -11.26 -57.81
CA ALA A 214 49.89 -12.50 -58.56
C ALA A 214 49.73 -12.30 -60.08
N LEU A 215 48.86 -11.36 -60.51
CA LEU A 215 48.69 -11.01 -61.92
C LEU A 215 49.86 -10.21 -62.51
N GLN A 216 50.65 -9.53 -61.67
CA GLN A 216 51.86 -8.80 -62.08
C GLN A 216 53.08 -9.70 -62.30
N LEU A 217 53.01 -10.94 -61.81
CA LEU A 217 54.05 -11.97 -61.89
C LEU A 217 53.84 -12.95 -63.07
N LEU A 218 52.74 -12.82 -63.82
CA LEU A 218 52.42 -13.55 -65.05
C LEU A 218 52.59 -12.63 -66.27
#